data_AF-A0A940SDT0-F1
#
_entry.id   AF-A0A940SDT0-F1
#
_cell.length_a   1.000
_cell.length_b   1.000
_cell.length_c   1.000
_cell.angle_alpha   90.00
_cell.angle_beta   90.00
_cell.angle_gamma   90.00
#
_symmetry.space_group_name_H-M   'P 1'
#
loop_
_entity.id
_entity.type
_entity.pdbx_description
1 polymer ?
#
loop_
_entity_poly.entity_id
_entity_poly.type
_entity_poly.pdbx_seq_one_letter_code
_entity_poly.pdbx_strand_id
1 'polypeptide(L)' 'MEEVFVSRSSAVARIMTARQALLKDSAEVADMTDGEKAARLELLDRLLFDVRAGRTCDFTMPTPNGDVRIFVSED' A
#
# COMPACT_ATOMS: atom_id res chain seq x y z
N MET A 1 12.97 -1.88 9.82
CA MET A 1 11.56 -1.57 9.51
C MET A 1 11.47 -0.07 9.45
N GLU A 2 11.18 0.48 8.27
CA GLU A 2 11.10 1.93 8.09
C GLU A 2 9.71 2.41 8.52
N GLU A 3 9.63 3.53 9.22
CA GLU A 3 8.39 4.11 9.74
C GLU A 3 8.20 5.50 9.13
N VAL A 4 7.03 5.75 8.54
CA VAL A 4 6.75 7.01 7.84
C VAL A 4 5.41 7.59 8.28
N PHE A 5 5.45 8.83 8.74
CA PHE A 5 4.26 9.60 9.12
C PHE A 5 3.82 10.47 7.93
N VAL A 6 2.55 10.37 7.55
CA VAL A 6 1.99 11.13 6.44
C VAL A 6 0.53 11.53 6.69
N SER A 7 0.09 12.62 6.06
CA SER A 7 -1.33 12.95 6.00
C SER A 7 -2.12 11.90 5.22
N ARG A 8 -3.43 11.81 5.49
CA ARG A 8 -4.36 10.88 4.81
C ARG A 8 -4.26 10.91 3.29
N SER A 9 -4.20 12.09 2.69
CA SER A 9 -4.09 12.26 1.23
C SER A 9 -2.80 11.65 0.67
N SER A 10 -1.69 11.81 1.39
CA SER A 10 -0.39 11.24 1.02
C SER A 10 -0.35 9.72 1.20
N ALA A 11 -1.00 9.18 2.25
CA ALA A 11 -1.17 7.74 2.42
C ALA A 11 -1.97 7.13 1.26
N VAL A 12 -3.10 7.76 0.90
CA VAL A 12 -3.93 7.35 -0.25
C VAL A 12 -3.15 7.36 -1.56
N ALA A 13 -2.37 8.41 -1.81
CA ALA A 13 -1.53 8.51 -3.01
C ALA A 13 -0.51 7.36 -3.08
N ARG A 14 0.13 7.00 -1.95
CA ARG A 14 1.06 5.87 -1.90
C ARG A 14 0.40 4.53 -2.18
N ILE A 15 -0.77 4.27 -1.60
CA ILE A 15 -1.52 3.02 -1.84
C ILE A 15 -1.89 2.91 -3.33
N MET A 16 -2.34 4.01 -3.94
CA MET A 16 -2.63 4.06 -5.38
C MET A 16 -1.40 3.79 -6.24
N THR A 17 -0.26 4.39 -5.91
CA THR A 17 1.01 4.15 -6.63
C THR A 17 1.43 2.69 -6.53
N ALA A 18 1.36 2.08 -5.34
CA ALA A 18 1.67 0.67 -5.14
C ALA A 18 0.73 -0.24 -5.96
N ARG A 19 -0.57 0.07 -5.99
CA ARG A 19 -1.56 -0.64 -6.81
C ARG A 19 -1.24 -0.53 -8.31
N GLN A 20 -0.87 0.66 -8.78
CA GLN A 20 -0.47 0.86 -10.18
C GLN A 20 0.82 0.12 -10.52
N ALA A 21 1.78 0.06 -9.61
CA ALA A 21 3.02 -0.70 -9.80
C ALA A 21 2.76 -2.21 -9.94
N LEU A 22 1.82 -2.75 -9.15
CA LEU A 22 1.38 -4.14 -9.30
C LEU A 22 0.72 -4.38 -10.66
N LEU A 23 -0.17 -3.48 -11.10
CA LEU A 23 -0.87 -3.63 -12.39
C LEU A 23 0.05 -3.51 -13.60
N LYS A 24 1.10 -2.70 -13.51
CA LYS A 24 2.04 -2.45 -14.62
C LYS A 24 3.06 -3.57 -14.87
N ASP A 25 2.98 -4.69 -14.14
CA ASP A 25 3.98 -5.77 -14.23
C ASP A 25 5.39 -5.19 -14.06
N SER A 26 5.56 -4.42 -12.99
CA SER A 26 6.88 -3.89 -12.64
C SER A 26 7.84 -5.07 -12.44
N ALA A 27 9.12 -4.90 -12.78
CA ALA A 27 10.12 -5.97 -12.67
C ALA A 27 10.19 -6.62 -11.28
N GLU A 28 9.75 -5.91 -10.24
CA GLU A 28 9.65 -6.37 -8.85
C GLU A 28 8.47 -7.33 -8.57
N VAL A 29 7.47 -7.34 -9.44
CA VAL A 29 6.26 -8.19 -9.36
C VAL A 29 6.36 -9.38 -10.31
N ALA A 30 7.38 -9.41 -11.16
CA ALA A 30 7.57 -10.42 -12.20
C ALA A 30 7.79 -11.85 -11.65
N ASP A 31 8.17 -11.95 -10.36
CA ASP A 31 8.35 -13.23 -9.66
C ASP A 31 7.09 -13.70 -8.91
N MET A 32 6.07 -12.84 -8.78
CA MET A 32 4.83 -13.18 -8.09
C MET A 32 3.90 -14.00 -8.99
N THR A 33 3.28 -15.04 -8.43
CA THR A 33 2.21 -15.75 -9.11
C THR A 33 0.96 -14.86 -9.27
N ASP A 34 0.13 -15.14 -10.26
CA ASP A 34 -1.11 -14.39 -10.52
C ASP A 34 -2.04 -14.33 -9.28
N GLY A 35 -2.08 -15.42 -8.49
CA GLY A 35 -2.82 -15.48 -7.23
C GLY A 35 -2.25 -14.57 -6.13
N GLU A 36 -0.93 -14.48 -6.01
CA GLU A 36 -0.29 -13.56 -5.06
C GLU A 36 -0.50 -12.10 -5.46
N LYS A 37 -0.45 -11.82 -6.76
CA LYS A 37 -0.73 -10.49 -7.31
C LYS A 37 -2.18 -10.09 -7.03
N ALA A 38 -3.15 -10.99 -7.25
CA ALA A 38 -4.55 -10.76 -6.93
C ALA A 38 -4.77 -10.50 -5.44
N ALA A 39 -4.23 -11.34 -4.56
CA ALA A 39 -4.35 -11.18 -3.12
C ALA A 39 -3.75 -9.84 -2.62
N ARG A 40 -2.63 -9.41 -3.22
CA ARG A 40 -1.95 -8.16 -2.87
C ARG A 40 -2.72 -6.94 -3.38
N LEU A 41 -3.37 -7.03 -4.54
CA LEU A 41 -4.29 -6.00 -5.03
C LEU A 41 -5.52 -5.86 -4.12
N GLU A 42 -6.15 -6.98 -3.71
CA GLU A 42 -7.29 -6.96 -2.79
C GLU A 42 -6.93 -6.33 -1.44
N LEU A 43 -5.74 -6.64 -0.92
CA LEU A 43 -5.24 -6.05 0.32
C LEU A 43 -5.06 -4.53 0.19
N LEU A 44 -4.50 -4.05 -0.92
CA LEU A 44 -4.34 -2.61 -1.17
C LEU A 44 -5.69 -1.90 -1.35
N ASP A 45 -6.65 -2.49 -2.07
CA ASP A 45 -7.99 -1.93 -2.25
C ASP A 45 -8.74 -1.82 -0.91
N ARG A 46 -8.59 -2.82 -0.02
CA ARG A 46 -9.16 -2.77 1.33
C ARG A 46 -8.50 -1.69 2.20
N LEU A 47 -7.17 -1.62 2.22
CA LEU A 47 -6.43 -0.57 2.93
C LEU A 47 -6.79 0.83 2.44
N LEU A 48 -6.92 1.02 1.12
CA LEU A 48 -7.34 2.28 0.54
C LEU A 48 -8.70 2.73 1.10
N PHE A 49 -9.65 1.79 1.19
CA PHE A 49 -10.99 2.08 1.69
C PHE A 49 -10.95 2.43 3.19
N ASP A 50 -10.24 1.65 4.00
CA ASP A 50 -10.12 1.89 5.44
C ASP A 50 -9.39 3.21 5.75
N VAL A 51 -8.32 3.55 5.03
CA VAL A 51 -7.61 4.84 5.18
C VAL A 51 -8.48 6.02 4.75
N ARG A 52 -9.22 5.91 3.64
CA ARG A 52 -10.14 6.96 3.20
C ARG A 52 -11.28 7.17 4.19
N ALA A 53 -11.80 6.08 4.74
CA ALA A 53 -12.84 6.11 5.76
C ALA A 53 -12.34 6.54 7.14
N GLY A 54 -11.02 6.70 7.34
CA GLY A 54 -10.41 7.01 8.63
C GLY A 54 -10.54 5.87 9.65
N ARG A 55 -10.73 4.63 9.20
CA ARG A 55 -10.85 3.44 10.04
C ARG A 55 -9.50 2.86 10.45
N THR A 56 -8.49 3.06 9.62
CA THR A 56 -7.11 2.65 9.92
C THR A 56 -6.17 3.83 9.74
N CYS A 57 -5.32 4.02 10.74
CA CYS A 57 -4.29 5.05 10.73
C CYS A 57 -2.89 4.46 10.87
N ASP A 58 -2.75 3.16 11.15
CA ASP A 58 -1.48 2.46 11.06
C ASP A 58 -1.65 1.23 10.16
N PHE A 59 -0.69 1.03 9.25
CA PHE A 59 -0.64 -0.16 8.42
C PHE A 59 0.76 -0.37 7.84
N THR A 60 1.07 -1.60 7.48
CA THR A 60 2.33 -1.95 6.84
C THR A 60 2.11 -2.10 5.34
N MET A 61 2.91 -1.39 4.55
CA MET A 61 2.92 -1.49 3.10
C MET A 61 4.16 -2.29 2.65
N PRO A 62 3.98 -3.33 1.83
CA PRO A 62 5.11 -4.04 1.23
C PRO A 62 5.71 -3.17 0.13
N THR A 63 7.00 -2.82 0.23
CA THR A 63 7.75 -2.05 -0.78
C THR A 63 8.94 -2.84 -1.30
N PRO A 64 9.52 -2.46 -2.47
CA PRO A 64 10.79 -3.00 -3.00
C PRO A 64 11.89 -3.22 -1.96
N ASN A 65 12.04 -2.24 -1.08
CA ASN A 65 13.14 -2.18 -0.12
C ASN A 65 12.77 -2.81 1.24
N GLY A 66 11.62 -3.48 1.33
CA GLY A 66 11.10 -4.12 2.53
C GLY A 66 9.76 -3.54 3.01
N ASP A 67 9.31 -4.01 4.17
CA ASP A 67 8.08 -3.53 4.80
C ASP A 67 8.26 -2.13 5.38
N VAL A 68 7.40 -1.21 4.93
CA VAL A 68 7.32 0.16 5.43
C VAL A 68 6.05 0.33 6.24
N ARG A 69 6.20 0.74 7.50
CA ARG A 69 5.07 1.04 8.37
C ARG A 69 4.64 2.48 8.13
N ILE A 70 3.39 2.67 7.74
CA ILE A 70 2.81 3.97 7.48
C ILE A 70 1.88 4.34 8.63
N PHE A 71 2.12 5.53 9.18
CA PHE A 71 1.24 6.17 10.15
C PHE A 71 0.55 7.35 9.49
N VAL A 72 -0.78 7.33 9.51
CA VAL A 72 -1.65 8.37 8.99
C VAL A 72 -1.96 9.33 10.12
N SER A 73 -1.46 10.55 10.00
CA SER A 73 -1.86 11.64 10.89
C SER A 73 -3.24 12.14 10.49
N GLU A 74 -4.12 12.32 11.47
CA GLU A 74 -5.28 13.22 11.32
C GLU A 74 -4.72 14.63 11.14
N ASP A 75 -5.10 15.28 10.04
CA ASP A 75 -4.71 16.65 9.71
C ASP A 75 -5.45 17.66 10.60
#